data_AF-A0A4V1UPF6-F1
#
_entry.id   AF-A0A4V1UPF6-F1
#
_cell.length_a   1.000
_cell.length_b   1.000
_cell.length_c   1.000
_cell.angle_alpha   90.00
_cell.angle_beta   90.00
_cell.angle_gamma   90.00
#
_symmetry.space_group_name_H-M   'P 1'
#
loop_
_entity.id
_entity.type
_entity.pdbx_description
1 polymer ?
#
loop_
_entity_poly.entity_id
_entity_poly.type
_entity_poly.pdbx_seq_one_letter_code
_entity_poly.pdbx_strand_id
1 'polypeptide(L)'
;MQLRALGRAQTATERESWDLRLSGLVGQRVSDVRYVELDYRDPDWTGPGADPGGAPVWDGVGFHSLDHGMELDLETGSSWWCTWQSPGGDGESLLFGGGSALTEEIEMTRTWNVAASALWKPLIGVPIVATEIIWDHWPATHGSPEMWCQSALTLAFDGGPEVIVALGDRDGTTGKLRPSADNVVVFRSREDASRLGLWQS
;
A
#
# COMPACT_ATOMS: atom_id res chain seq x y z
N MET A 1 17.26 -2.19 18.33
CA MET A 1 15.85 -2.55 18.60
C MET A 1 14.99 -1.60 17.80
N GLN A 2 14.72 -1.92 16.53
CA GLN A 2 13.77 -1.15 15.72
C GLN A 2 12.37 -1.46 16.26
N LEU A 3 11.66 -0.43 16.72
CA LEU A 3 10.22 -0.53 16.98
C LEU A 3 9.57 -1.00 15.68
N ARG A 4 9.00 -2.21 15.68
CA ARG A 4 8.08 -2.63 14.62
C ARG A 4 6.99 -1.58 14.57
N ALA A 5 6.99 -0.77 13.53
CA ALA A 5 5.97 0.24 13.36
C ALA A 5 4.64 -0.51 13.14
N LEU A 6 3.60 -0.11 13.86
CA LEU A 6 2.26 -0.67 13.71
C LEU A 6 1.43 0.34 12.90
N GLY A 7 0.64 -0.12 11.94
CA GLY A 7 -0.21 0.72 11.08
C GLY A 7 -1.40 1.36 11.80
N ARG A 8 -1.27 1.61 13.11
CA ARG A 8 -2.35 2.01 14.01
C ARG A 8 -1.87 3.02 15.03
N ALA A 9 -2.82 3.79 15.55
CA ALA A 9 -2.62 4.80 16.58
C ALA A 9 -3.80 4.79 17.57
N GLN A 10 -3.51 4.95 18.86
CA GLN A 10 -4.53 5.15 19.91
C GLN A 10 -4.69 6.64 20.24
N THR A 11 -3.69 7.46 19.91
CA THR A 11 -3.63 8.88 20.25
C THR A 11 -3.44 9.77 19.02
N ALA A 12 -3.78 11.05 19.15
CA ALA A 12 -3.49 12.05 18.11
C ALA A 12 -1.99 12.22 17.88
N THR A 13 -1.17 12.19 18.94
CA THR A 13 0.28 12.30 18.85
C THR A 13 0.91 11.16 18.06
N GLU A 14 0.39 9.93 18.20
CA GLU A 14 0.86 8.81 17.37
C GLU A 14 0.51 9.01 15.90
N ARG A 15 -0.69 9.51 15.58
CA ARG A 15 -1.07 9.85 14.19
C ARG A 15 -0.19 10.96 13.62
N GLU A 16 0.02 12.04 14.37
CA GLU A 16 0.92 13.14 13.97
C GLU A 16 2.35 12.66 13.74
N SER A 17 2.84 11.70 14.54
CA SER A 17 4.17 11.12 14.34
C SER A 17 4.29 10.36 13.02
N TRP A 18 3.20 9.75 12.56
CA TRP A 18 3.12 9.09 11.27
C TRP A 18 3.05 10.09 10.11
N ASP A 19 2.25 11.14 10.24
CA ASP A 19 2.18 12.23 9.25
C ASP A 19 3.56 12.89 9.08
N LEU A 20 4.28 13.13 10.18
CA LEU A 20 5.64 13.68 10.15
C LEU A 20 6.62 12.76 9.42
N ARG A 21 6.54 11.44 9.62
CA ARG A 21 7.39 10.48 8.89
C ARG A 21 7.15 10.52 7.39
N LEU A 22 5.89 10.56 6.97
CA LEU A 22 5.51 10.68 5.56
C LEU A 22 5.89 12.01 4.94
N SER A 23 5.85 13.10 5.72
CA SER A 23 6.26 14.42 5.24
C SER A 23 7.70 14.45 4.73
N GLY A 24 8.55 13.50 5.15
CA GLY A 24 9.90 13.31 4.61
C GLY A 24 9.96 12.92 3.12
N LEU A 25 8.85 12.43 2.56
CA LEU A 25 8.70 12.18 1.13
C LEU A 25 8.44 13.47 0.33
N VAL A 26 7.94 14.54 0.97
CA VAL A 26 7.66 15.80 0.27
C VAL A 26 8.98 16.40 -0.24
N GLY A 27 8.99 16.77 -1.52
CA GLY A 27 10.16 17.24 -2.26
C GLY A 27 11.01 16.12 -2.87
N GLN A 28 10.80 14.85 -2.48
CA GLN A 28 11.50 13.72 -3.06
C GLN A 28 10.93 13.39 -4.45
N ARG A 29 11.75 12.73 -5.28
CA ARG A 29 11.38 12.23 -6.60
C ARG A 29 11.51 10.72 -6.62
N VAL A 30 10.49 10.04 -7.11
CA VAL A 30 10.52 8.58 -7.28
C VAL A 30 11.36 8.24 -8.51
N SER A 31 12.39 7.43 -8.34
CA SER A 31 13.27 6.96 -9.43
C SER A 31 12.85 5.59 -9.96
N ASP A 32 12.32 4.73 -9.09
CA ASP A 32 11.84 3.39 -9.46
C ASP A 32 10.67 2.96 -8.57
N VAL A 33 9.87 2.01 -9.06
CA VAL A 33 8.75 1.42 -8.32
C VAL A 33 8.71 -0.07 -8.53
N ARG A 34 8.62 -0.80 -7.41
CA ARG A 34 8.57 -2.25 -7.38
C ARG A 34 7.29 -2.69 -6.70
N TYR A 35 6.51 -3.53 -7.37
CA TYR A 35 5.43 -4.27 -6.72
C TYR A 35 5.99 -5.57 -6.16
N VAL A 36 5.56 -5.90 -4.95
CA VAL A 36 5.95 -7.07 -4.20
C VAL A 36 4.71 -7.94 -4.07
N GLU A 37 4.83 -9.19 -4.53
CA GLU A 37 3.76 -10.18 -4.54
C GLU A 37 4.23 -11.40 -3.75
N LEU A 38 3.32 -12.12 -3.09
CA LEU A 38 3.67 -13.38 -2.44
C LEU A 38 3.98 -14.46 -3.49
N ASP A 39 4.94 -15.31 -3.15
CA ASP A 39 5.37 -16.41 -4.01
C ASP A 39 4.68 -17.72 -3.63
N TYR A 40 3.55 -17.99 -4.26
CA TYR A 40 2.77 -19.21 -4.05
C TYR A 40 3.29 -20.46 -4.77
N ARG A 41 4.55 -20.45 -5.20
CA ARG A 41 5.17 -21.63 -5.85
C ARG A 41 5.61 -22.71 -4.87
N ASP A 42 5.41 -22.50 -3.56
CA ASP A 42 5.62 -23.54 -2.56
C ASP A 42 4.69 -24.74 -2.87
N PRO A 43 5.23 -25.93 -3.20
CA PRO A 43 4.43 -27.10 -3.52
C PRO A 43 3.57 -27.59 -2.34
N ASP A 44 3.89 -27.17 -1.12
CA ASP A 44 3.13 -27.50 0.09
C ASP A 44 2.05 -26.46 0.43
N TRP A 45 1.99 -25.34 -0.31
CA TRP A 45 0.94 -24.33 -0.16
C TRP A 45 -0.39 -24.80 -0.74
N THR A 46 -1.43 -24.84 0.10
CA THR A 46 -2.79 -25.28 -0.25
C THR A 46 -3.82 -24.14 -0.21
N GLY A 47 -3.36 -22.89 -0.07
CA GLY A 47 -4.22 -21.71 -0.05
C GLY A 47 -4.73 -21.31 -1.44
N PRO A 48 -5.75 -20.43 -1.50
CA PRO A 48 -6.17 -19.82 -2.77
C PRO A 48 -4.99 -19.06 -3.40
N GLY A 49 -4.85 -19.11 -4.73
CA GLY A 49 -3.82 -18.32 -5.44
C GLY A 49 -2.54 -19.07 -5.81
N ALA A 50 -2.51 -20.40 -5.83
CA ALA A 50 -1.44 -21.18 -6.46
C ALA A 50 -1.33 -20.85 -7.97
N ASP A 51 -0.62 -19.76 -8.27
CA ASP A 51 -0.29 -19.33 -9.63
C ASP A 51 0.98 -20.09 -10.08
N PRO A 52 0.91 -20.89 -11.15
CA PRO A 52 1.99 -21.80 -11.58
C PRO A 52 3.21 -21.10 -12.22
N GLY A 53 3.56 -19.89 -11.78
CA GLY A 53 4.68 -19.10 -12.31
C GLY A 53 4.30 -18.23 -13.51
N GLY A 54 3.05 -17.75 -13.55
CA GLY A 54 2.57 -16.79 -14.55
C GLY A 54 3.13 -15.37 -14.38
N ALA A 55 2.88 -14.54 -15.39
CA ALA A 55 3.02 -13.09 -15.29
C ALA A 55 2.05 -12.55 -14.22
N PRO A 56 2.40 -11.47 -13.52
CA PRO A 56 1.60 -10.98 -12.41
C PRO A 56 0.27 -10.44 -12.94
N VAL A 57 -0.80 -10.69 -12.19
CA VAL A 57 -2.14 -10.29 -12.59
C VAL A 57 -2.66 -9.19 -11.65
N TRP A 58 -1.95 -8.07 -11.59
CA TRP A 58 -2.36 -6.92 -10.76
C TRP A 58 -3.44 -6.06 -11.40
N ASP A 59 -3.66 -6.12 -12.72
CA ASP A 59 -4.56 -5.17 -13.39
C ASP A 59 -6.03 -5.36 -12.98
N GLY A 60 -6.56 -4.39 -12.25
CA GLY A 60 -7.98 -4.19 -12.00
C GLY A 60 -8.56 -3.11 -12.93
N VAL A 61 -9.88 -2.95 -12.90
CA VAL A 61 -10.55 -1.91 -13.70
C VAL A 61 -10.31 -0.53 -13.08
N GLY A 62 -9.19 0.10 -13.44
CA GLY A 62 -8.79 1.44 -12.99
C GLY A 62 -7.83 1.48 -11.79
N PHE A 63 -7.30 0.33 -11.37
CA PHE A 63 -6.36 0.21 -10.26
C PHE A 63 -5.44 -1.00 -10.47
N HIS A 64 -4.36 -1.08 -9.72
CA HIS A 64 -3.58 -2.32 -9.58
C HIS A 64 -3.89 -2.95 -8.21
N SER A 65 -4.00 -4.28 -8.14
CA SER A 65 -4.16 -5.06 -6.90
C SER A 65 -2.89 -5.84 -6.63
N LEU A 66 -2.35 -5.71 -5.43
CA LEU A 66 -1.10 -6.28 -4.98
C LEU A 66 -1.39 -7.19 -3.81
N ASP A 67 -0.79 -8.36 -3.83
CA ASP A 67 -0.98 -9.37 -2.79
C ASP A 67 -0.07 -9.16 -1.57
N HIS A 68 0.93 -8.30 -1.71
CA HIS A 68 1.73 -7.88 -0.56
C HIS A 68 1.83 -6.36 -0.46
N GLY A 69 2.52 -5.72 -1.40
CA GLY A 69 2.76 -4.30 -1.28
C GLY A 69 3.62 -3.71 -2.37
N MET A 70 4.18 -2.54 -2.11
CA MET A 70 5.05 -1.83 -3.05
C MET A 70 6.24 -1.18 -2.36
N GLU A 71 7.32 -1.02 -3.11
CA GLU A 71 8.48 -0.21 -2.75
C GLU A 71 8.69 0.90 -3.78
N LEU A 72 9.06 2.08 -3.29
CA LEU A 72 9.46 3.25 -4.05
C LEU A 72 10.94 3.48 -3.79
N ASP A 73 11.75 3.51 -4.84
CA ASP A 73 13.12 4.01 -4.76
C ASP A 73 13.10 5.51 -5.09
N LEU A 74 13.83 6.30 -4.31
CA LEU A 74 13.90 7.75 -4.47
C LEU A 74 15.21 8.14 -5.15
N GLU A 75 15.24 9.27 -5.87
CA GLU A 75 16.46 9.77 -6.52
C GLU A 75 17.60 10.08 -5.53
N THR A 76 17.27 10.28 -4.25
CA THR A 76 18.25 10.46 -3.17
C THR A 76 18.94 9.16 -2.73
N GLY A 77 18.51 8.01 -3.28
CA GLY A 77 19.05 6.68 -2.96
C GLY A 77 18.42 6.02 -1.74
N SER A 78 17.49 6.69 -1.04
CA SER A 78 16.65 6.05 -0.03
C SER A 78 15.44 5.36 -0.67
N SER A 79 14.89 4.36 0.01
CA SER A 79 13.66 3.69 -0.39
C SER A 79 12.55 3.91 0.62
N TRP A 80 11.32 3.66 0.20
CA TRP A 80 10.12 3.69 1.02
C TRP A 80 9.20 2.54 0.61
N TRP A 81 8.43 1.99 1.53
CA TRP A 81 7.56 0.84 1.26
C TRP A 81 6.19 0.98 1.90
N CYS A 82 5.22 0.28 1.31
CA CYS A 82 3.88 0.10 1.85
C CYS A 82 3.43 -1.35 1.68
N THR A 83 2.81 -1.92 2.72
CA THR A 83 2.21 -3.26 2.71
C THR A 83 0.95 -3.25 3.58
N TRP A 84 0.19 -4.33 3.55
CA TRP A 84 -0.88 -4.56 4.51
C TRP A 84 -0.33 -5.24 5.77
N GLN A 85 -0.96 -4.97 6.91
CA GLN A 85 -0.69 -5.66 8.17
C GLN A 85 -1.90 -6.53 8.51
N SER A 86 -1.68 -7.85 8.54
CA SER A 86 -2.71 -8.87 8.80
C SER A 86 -3.51 -8.55 10.07
N PRO A 87 -4.84 -8.79 10.06
CA PRO A 87 -5.67 -8.62 11.25
C PRO A 87 -5.25 -9.58 12.36
N GLY A 88 -4.65 -9.04 13.41
CA GLY A 88 -4.90 -9.57 14.75
C GLY A 88 -6.33 -9.23 15.19
N GLY A 89 -6.72 -9.56 16.42
CA GLY A 89 -7.99 -9.11 17.02
C GLY A 89 -8.15 -7.59 17.19
N ASP A 90 -7.24 -6.80 16.62
CA ASP A 90 -7.02 -5.37 16.83
C ASP A 90 -6.99 -4.58 15.50
N GLY A 91 -7.67 -5.09 14.47
CA GLY A 91 -7.94 -4.37 13.22
C GLY A 91 -6.91 -4.50 12.10
N GLU A 92 -7.35 -4.05 10.93
CA GLU A 92 -6.68 -4.14 9.63
C GLU A 92 -6.08 -2.77 9.28
N SER A 93 -4.83 -2.74 8.83
CA SER A 93 -4.17 -1.47 8.50
C SER A 93 -3.16 -1.62 7.38
N LEU A 94 -3.02 -0.57 6.57
CA LEU A 94 -1.78 -0.34 5.85
C LEU A 94 -0.64 -0.13 6.85
N LEU A 95 0.55 -0.53 6.43
CA LEU A 95 1.80 -0.21 7.09
C LEU A 95 2.75 0.37 6.06
N PHE A 96 3.56 1.33 6.50
CA PHE A 96 4.59 1.90 5.66
C PHE A 96 5.82 2.36 6.43
N GLY A 97 6.92 2.52 5.73
CA GLY A 97 8.19 2.96 6.31
C GLY A 97 9.25 3.31 5.28
N GLY A 98 10.32 3.93 5.76
CA GLY A 98 11.54 4.12 4.97
C GLY A 98 12.46 2.90 5.02
N GLY A 99 13.38 2.81 4.06
CA GLY A 99 14.26 1.66 3.82
C GLY A 99 13.69 0.71 2.76
N SER A 100 14.41 -0.39 2.49
CA SER A 100 13.87 -1.53 1.75
C SER A 100 13.60 -2.61 2.78
N ALA A 101 12.32 -2.93 3.00
CA ALA A 101 11.92 -3.86 4.06
C ALA A 101 11.13 -5.04 3.50
N LEU A 102 10.41 -4.87 2.40
CA LEU A 102 9.53 -5.92 1.90
C LEU A 102 10.33 -7.05 1.25
N THR A 103 11.43 -6.72 0.58
CA THR A 103 12.26 -7.71 -0.11
C THR A 103 13.28 -8.40 0.80
N GLU A 104 13.58 -7.84 1.96
CA GLU A 104 14.55 -8.41 2.90
C GLU A 104 13.89 -9.32 3.95
N GLU A 105 12.58 -9.15 4.21
CA GLU A 105 11.90 -9.84 5.32
C GLU A 105 11.19 -11.15 4.95
N ILE A 106 10.95 -11.44 3.66
CA ILE A 106 10.13 -12.60 3.26
C ILE A 106 10.79 -13.39 2.11
N GLU A 107 11.26 -14.61 2.43
CA GLU A 107 11.85 -15.56 1.46
C GLU A 107 10.86 -16.00 0.35
N MET A 108 9.56 -15.76 0.55
CA MET A 108 8.47 -16.11 -0.36
C MET A 108 7.85 -14.89 -1.05
N THR A 109 8.68 -14.01 -1.63
CA THR A 109 8.18 -12.87 -2.43
C THR A 109 8.78 -12.84 -3.83
N ARG A 110 8.00 -12.32 -4.77
CA ARG A 110 8.43 -11.96 -6.12
C ARG A 110 8.29 -10.46 -6.29
N THR A 111 9.26 -9.85 -6.97
CA THR A 111 9.25 -8.43 -7.25
C THR A 111 9.11 -8.14 -8.73
N TRP A 112 8.42 -7.05 -9.02
CA TRP A 112 8.19 -6.61 -10.38
C TRP A 112 8.44 -5.12 -10.48
N ASN A 113 9.39 -4.73 -11.32
CA ASN A 113 9.57 -3.32 -11.65
C ASN A 113 8.40 -2.84 -12.51
N VAL A 114 7.69 -1.84 -12.01
CA VAL A 114 6.51 -1.25 -12.65
C VAL A 114 6.68 0.24 -12.93
N ALA A 115 7.89 0.80 -12.81
CA ALA A 115 8.16 2.21 -13.11
C ALA A 115 7.81 2.58 -14.56
N ALA A 116 7.93 1.63 -15.50
CA ALA A 116 7.55 1.83 -16.89
C ALA A 116 6.05 1.66 -17.18
N SER A 117 5.24 1.27 -16.19
CA SER A 117 3.79 1.08 -16.36
C SER A 117 3.08 2.40 -16.66
N ALA A 118 1.91 2.34 -17.27
CA ALA A 118 1.11 3.53 -17.56
C ALA A 118 0.68 4.30 -16.29
N LEU A 119 0.69 3.65 -15.12
CA LEU A 119 0.42 4.30 -13.83
C LEU A 119 1.63 5.14 -13.38
N TRP A 120 2.82 4.54 -13.35
CA TRP A 120 4.00 5.15 -12.73
C TRP A 120 4.86 5.98 -13.67
N LYS A 121 4.95 5.60 -14.95
CA LYS A 121 5.80 6.28 -15.93
C LYS A 121 5.65 7.80 -15.96
N PRO A 122 4.45 8.41 -15.89
CA PRO A 122 4.33 9.87 -15.89
C PRO A 122 4.75 10.52 -14.55
N LEU A 123 4.95 9.73 -13.49
CA LEU A 123 5.29 10.20 -12.14
C LEU A 123 6.77 10.00 -11.79
N ILE A 124 7.49 9.17 -12.55
CA ILE A 124 8.94 8.98 -12.35
C ILE A 124 9.67 10.31 -12.54
N GLY A 125 10.52 10.63 -11.58
CA GLY A 125 11.27 11.89 -11.53
C GLY A 125 10.41 13.11 -11.18
N VAL A 126 9.11 12.98 -10.91
CA VAL A 126 8.25 14.10 -10.51
C VAL A 126 8.30 14.27 -8.99
N PRO A 127 8.39 15.51 -8.45
CA PRO A 127 8.39 15.73 -7.01
C PRO A 127 7.07 15.32 -6.38
N ILE A 128 7.13 14.64 -5.24
CA ILE A 128 6.00 14.52 -4.33
C ILE A 128 5.81 15.87 -3.64
N VAL A 129 4.61 16.45 -3.71
CA VAL A 129 4.31 17.78 -3.14
C VAL A 129 3.47 17.70 -1.88
N ALA A 130 2.75 16.60 -1.69
CA ALA A 130 1.99 16.34 -0.47
C ALA A 130 1.82 14.83 -0.24
N THR A 131 1.63 14.49 1.03
CA THR A 131 1.30 13.15 1.49
C THR A 131 0.17 13.24 2.51
N GLU A 132 -0.77 12.30 2.48
CA GLU A 132 -1.89 12.27 3.44
C GLU A 132 -2.18 10.83 3.85
N ILE A 133 -2.27 10.58 5.16
CA ILE A 133 -2.83 9.34 5.69
C ILE A 133 -4.32 9.53 5.91
N ILE A 134 -5.11 8.61 5.38
CA ILE A 134 -6.51 8.49 5.73
C ILE A 134 -6.61 7.46 6.86
N TRP A 135 -7.25 7.89 7.95
CA TRP A 135 -7.40 7.11 9.17
C TRP A 135 -8.86 6.71 9.34
N ASP A 136 -9.10 5.41 9.51
CA ASP A 136 -10.41 4.89 9.87
C ASP A 136 -10.48 4.72 11.39
N HIS A 137 -11.60 5.16 11.96
CA HIS A 137 -11.86 5.03 13.40
C HIS A 137 -12.44 3.66 13.71
N TRP A 138 -11.77 2.94 14.61
CA TRP A 138 -12.20 1.64 15.12
C TRP A 138 -12.59 1.80 16.60
N PRO A 139 -13.90 1.83 16.91
CA PRO A 139 -14.36 2.03 18.27
C PRO A 139 -13.96 0.85 19.16
N ALA A 140 -13.81 1.11 20.45
CA ALA A 140 -13.54 0.06 21.43
C ALA A 140 -14.65 -1.02 21.39
N THR A 141 -14.26 -2.28 21.29
CA THR A 141 -15.16 -3.44 21.34
C THR A 141 -14.62 -4.47 22.33
N HIS A 142 -15.49 -5.26 22.96
CA HIS A 142 -15.21 -6.30 23.97
C HIS A 142 -13.74 -6.77 24.13
N GLY A 143 -12.93 -6.02 24.88
CA GLY A 143 -11.54 -6.38 25.21
C GLY A 143 -10.45 -5.68 24.38
N SER A 144 -10.82 -5.03 23.28
CA SER A 144 -9.91 -4.24 22.43
C SER A 144 -10.12 -2.73 22.67
N PRO A 145 -9.04 -1.96 22.84
CA PRO A 145 -9.12 -0.52 23.00
C PRO A 145 -9.60 0.17 21.72
N GLU A 146 -10.06 1.41 21.86
CA GLU A 146 -10.30 2.29 20.72
C GLU A 146 -8.99 2.53 19.96
N MET A 147 -9.08 2.56 18.63
CA MET A 147 -7.91 2.73 17.78
C MET A 147 -8.25 3.37 16.43
N TRP A 148 -7.21 3.83 15.76
CA TRP A 148 -7.26 4.42 14.43
C TRP A 148 -6.34 3.60 13.53
N CYS A 149 -6.85 3.13 12.42
CA CYS A 149 -6.11 2.31 11.47
C CYS A 149 -5.84 3.09 10.19
N GLN A 150 -4.66 2.93 9.63
CA GLN A 150 -4.31 3.54 8.34
C GLN A 150 -5.06 2.79 7.23
N SER A 151 -6.07 3.43 6.63
CA SER A 151 -6.91 2.81 5.59
C SER A 151 -6.43 3.13 4.19
N ALA A 152 -5.85 4.33 4.00
CA ALA A 152 -5.23 4.73 2.75
C ALA A 152 -4.09 5.73 2.93
N LEU A 153 -3.24 5.83 1.92
CA LEU A 153 -2.19 6.83 1.75
C LEU A 153 -2.38 7.51 0.40
N THR A 154 -2.33 8.84 0.40
CA THR A 154 -2.25 9.65 -0.82
C THR A 154 -0.83 10.17 -1.01
N LEU A 155 -0.32 10.06 -2.24
CA LEU A 155 0.89 10.73 -2.71
C LEU A 155 0.51 11.69 -3.84
N ALA A 156 0.62 13.00 -3.62
CA ALA A 156 0.38 14.00 -4.64
C ALA A 156 1.70 14.40 -5.32
N PHE A 157 1.71 14.46 -6.65
CA PHE A 157 2.89 14.79 -7.45
C PHE A 157 2.73 16.16 -8.13
N ASP A 158 3.83 16.91 -8.26
CA ASP A 158 3.84 18.25 -8.86
C ASP A 158 3.30 18.23 -10.30
N GLY A 159 2.22 18.97 -10.56
CA GLY A 159 1.58 19.03 -11.87
C GLY A 159 1.03 17.70 -12.39
N GLY A 160 0.96 16.67 -11.55
CA GLY A 160 0.59 15.30 -11.91
C GLY A 160 -0.62 14.79 -11.14
N PRO A 161 -1.11 13.58 -11.49
CA PRO A 161 -2.17 12.93 -10.74
C PRO A 161 -1.69 12.46 -9.35
N GLU A 162 -2.66 12.26 -8.44
CA GLU A 162 -2.41 11.66 -7.12
C GLU A 162 -2.37 10.13 -7.23
N VAL A 163 -1.48 9.49 -6.50
CA VAL A 163 -1.52 8.04 -6.28
C VAL A 163 -2.19 7.77 -4.95
N ILE A 164 -3.19 6.89 -4.96
CA ILE A 164 -3.86 6.41 -3.73
C ILE A 164 -3.47 4.96 -3.52
N VAL A 165 -2.98 4.64 -2.33
CA VAL A 165 -2.68 3.29 -1.88
C VAL A 165 -3.66 2.97 -0.78
N ALA A 166 -4.34 1.83 -0.84
CA ALA A 166 -5.36 1.48 0.14
C ALA A 166 -5.46 -0.02 0.35
N LEU A 167 -6.15 -0.44 1.41
CA LEU A 167 -6.59 -1.83 1.54
C LEU A 167 -7.69 -2.14 0.52
N GLY A 168 -7.61 -3.30 -0.11
CA GLY A 168 -8.58 -3.74 -1.10
C GLY A 168 -8.00 -4.83 -1.98
N ASP A 169 -8.88 -5.50 -2.72
CA ASP A 169 -8.45 -6.50 -3.70
C ASP A 169 -9.27 -6.38 -4.99
N ARG A 170 -8.81 -7.07 -6.02
CA ARG A 170 -9.53 -7.27 -7.26
C ARG A 170 -10.38 -8.54 -7.17
N ASP A 171 -11.66 -8.39 -7.47
CA ASP A 171 -12.52 -9.53 -7.74
C ASP A 171 -12.03 -10.29 -8.98
N GLY A 172 -11.61 -11.54 -8.80
CA GLY A 172 -11.00 -12.35 -9.88
C GLY A 172 -11.92 -12.66 -11.06
N THR A 173 -13.24 -12.45 -10.94
CA THR A 173 -14.20 -12.70 -12.03
C THR A 173 -14.53 -11.43 -12.81
N THR A 174 -14.72 -10.32 -12.11
CA THR A 174 -15.22 -9.05 -12.67
C THR A 174 -14.13 -8.00 -12.85
N GLY A 175 -12.96 -8.19 -12.22
CA GLY A 175 -11.87 -7.23 -12.20
C GLY A 175 -12.16 -5.97 -11.38
N LYS A 176 -13.28 -5.93 -10.66
CA LYS A 176 -13.72 -4.78 -9.86
C LYS A 176 -13.05 -4.77 -8.49
N LEU A 177 -13.05 -3.62 -7.85
CA LEU A 177 -12.62 -3.49 -6.46
C LEU A 177 -13.56 -4.28 -5.54
N ARG A 178 -12.98 -5.05 -4.62
CA ARG A 178 -13.64 -5.66 -3.48
C ARG A 178 -12.90 -5.26 -2.19
N PRO A 179 -13.59 -5.09 -1.06
CA PRO A 179 -12.92 -4.93 0.23
C PRO A 179 -12.03 -6.15 0.52
N SER A 180 -10.80 -5.91 0.97
CA SER A 180 -9.85 -6.93 1.44
C SER A 180 -8.85 -6.26 2.38
N ALA A 181 -8.36 -7.01 3.35
CA ALA A 181 -7.34 -6.58 4.30
C ALA A 181 -5.98 -7.26 4.10
N ASP A 182 -5.95 -8.27 3.23
CA ASP A 182 -4.76 -9.07 2.93
C ASP A 182 -4.18 -8.67 1.56
N ASN A 183 -4.56 -7.50 1.05
CA ASN A 183 -4.14 -6.99 -0.25
C ASN A 183 -4.06 -5.46 -0.22
N VAL A 184 -3.22 -4.92 -1.09
CA VAL A 184 -3.08 -3.48 -1.32
C VAL A 184 -3.55 -3.15 -2.72
N VAL A 185 -4.31 -2.08 -2.88
CA VAL A 185 -4.67 -1.52 -4.18
C VAL A 185 -4.00 -0.17 -4.41
N VAL A 186 -3.63 0.09 -5.67
CA VAL A 186 -2.99 1.33 -6.11
C VAL A 186 -3.83 1.97 -7.21
N PHE A 187 -4.36 3.16 -6.94
CA PHE A 187 -5.14 3.95 -7.89
C PHE A 187 -4.31 5.07 -8.50
N ARG A 188 -4.69 5.47 -9.72
CA ARG A 188 -4.12 6.61 -10.45
C ARG A 188 -4.66 7.96 -10.04
N SER A 189 -5.75 8.00 -9.28
CA SER A 189 -6.37 9.24 -8.86
C SER A 189 -7.32 9.00 -7.69
N ARG A 190 -7.52 10.06 -6.90
CA ARG A 190 -8.59 10.16 -5.90
C ARG A 190 -9.97 10.02 -6.52
N GLU A 191 -10.16 10.48 -7.76
CA GLU A 191 -11.42 10.31 -8.49
C GLU A 191 -11.72 8.83 -8.76
N ASP A 192 -10.74 8.06 -9.23
CA ASP A 192 -10.89 6.62 -9.46
C ASP A 192 -11.18 5.86 -8.16
N ALA A 193 -10.44 6.18 -7.09
CA ALA A 193 -10.66 5.58 -5.77
C ALA A 193 -12.09 5.87 -5.24
N SER A 194 -12.54 7.13 -5.33
CA SER A 194 -13.91 7.54 -4.97
C SER A 194 -14.96 6.81 -5.79
N ARG A 195 -14.81 6.80 -7.12
CA ARG A 195 -15.75 6.18 -8.06
C ARG A 195 -15.90 4.68 -7.82
N LEU A 196 -14.85 4.03 -7.35
CA LEU A 196 -14.82 2.61 -7.03
C LEU A 196 -15.22 2.29 -5.59
N GLY A 197 -15.56 3.32 -4.80
CA GLY A 197 -16.19 3.17 -3.49
C GLY A 197 -15.21 3.00 -2.33
N LEU A 198 -13.96 3.43 -2.47
CA LEU A 198 -12.97 3.37 -1.38
C LEU A 198 -13.38 4.25 -0.19
N TRP A 199 -14.06 5.36 -0.46
CA TRP A 199 -14.65 6.24 0.56
C TRP A 199 -16.14 6.35 0.28
N GLN A 200 -16.94 5.53 0.93
CA GLN A 200 -18.38 5.76 0.96
C GLN A 200 -18.69 6.69 2.13
N SER A 201 -19.20 7.88 1.79
CA SER A 201 -19.69 8.91 2.72
C SER A 201 -20.93 8.46 3.48
#